data_AF-A0A954LX96-F1
#
_entry.id   AF-A0A954LX96-F1
#
_cell.length_a   1.000
_cell.length_b   1.000
_cell.length_c   1.000
_cell.angle_alpha   90.00
_cell.angle_beta   90.00
_cell.angle_gamma   90.00
#
_symmetry.space_group_name_H-M   'P 1'
#
loop_
_entity.id
_entity.type
_entity.pdbx_description
1 polymer ?
#
loop_
_entity_poly.entity_id
_entity_poly.type
_entity_poly.pdbx_seq_one_letter_code
_entity_poly.pdbx_strand_id
1 'polypeptide(L)'
;MMRLIQNLLAGDFCGTLLPLLLLAIVGQQTIKGHPRLERLSFLLGWVALLLFLGAGLLIRPQPDGSDLLIVLISGLVFAGFLVTVCWLVLPLLAIIIEVTLIEPWRSFRRLLHQAKFAWQRHRSDRRLRRQQERLQRQEERTRPQRERQARLERQVQETQAQRQQRDQTVRDQLRYRLQLTYDQHRTELADKLPSDQFATYFENFLTNRLSPDEYARRANQLEQMLVDQLGSPARRRRPKFESIDQVIAHFEAEKERIRQIPTLDEDSRETLLIVIDDAQDLAIQELLR
;
A
#
# COMPACT_ATOMS: atom_id res chain seq x y z
N MET A 1 -83.33 7.60 15.27
CA MET A 1 -83.18 6.13 15.29
C MET A 1 -84.48 5.43 15.68
N MET A 2 -84.96 5.52 16.93
CA MET A 2 -86.20 4.84 17.35
C MET A 2 -87.43 5.19 16.50
N ARG A 3 -87.63 6.47 16.13
CA ARG A 3 -88.75 6.88 15.25
C ARG A 3 -88.67 6.34 13.82
N LEU A 4 -87.46 6.14 13.29
CA LEU A 4 -87.28 5.54 11.95
C LEU A 4 -87.64 4.05 11.96
N ILE A 5 -87.29 3.34 13.03
CA ILE A 5 -87.65 1.93 13.20
C ILE A 5 -89.16 1.78 13.38
N GLN A 6 -89.79 2.68 14.14
CA GLN A 6 -91.24 2.72 14.31
C GLN A 6 -91.97 2.98 12.98
N ASN A 7 -91.47 3.92 12.16
CA ASN A 7 -92.07 4.19 10.84
C ASN A 7 -91.87 3.01 9.86
N LEU A 8 -90.74 2.31 9.95
CA LEU A 8 -90.50 1.09 9.18
C LEU A 8 -91.48 -0.02 9.56
N LEU A 9 -91.73 -0.20 10.86
CA LEU A 9 -92.71 -1.15 11.39
C LEU A 9 -94.15 -0.77 11.04
N ALA A 10 -94.43 0.53 10.88
CA ALA A 10 -95.72 1.05 10.45
C ALA A 10 -95.97 0.94 8.93
N GLY A 11 -94.99 0.45 8.16
CA GLY A 11 -95.12 0.26 6.70
C GLY A 11 -94.93 1.53 5.86
N ASP A 12 -94.43 2.63 6.44
CA ASP A 12 -94.11 3.85 5.69
C ASP A 12 -92.70 3.74 5.07
N PHE A 13 -92.63 2.97 3.98
CA PHE A 13 -91.39 2.77 3.24
C PHE A 13 -90.90 4.06 2.56
N CYS A 14 -91.81 4.95 2.15
CA CYS A 14 -91.43 6.19 1.47
C CYS A 14 -90.68 7.14 2.41
N GLY A 15 -91.14 7.29 3.66
CA GLY A 15 -90.48 8.13 4.66
C GLY A 15 -89.09 7.64 5.09
N THR A 16 -88.81 6.34 4.96
CA THR A 16 -87.53 5.73 5.37
C THR A 16 -86.52 5.59 4.23
N LEU A 17 -86.98 5.45 2.98
CA LEU A 17 -86.11 5.33 1.81
C LEU A 17 -85.36 6.63 1.50
N LEU A 18 -85.99 7.79 1.65
CA LEU A 18 -85.36 9.09 1.37
C LEU A 18 -84.13 9.37 2.24
N PRO A 19 -84.19 9.29 3.59
CA PRO A 19 -83.01 9.50 4.42
C PRO A 19 -81.94 8.42 4.20
N LEU A 20 -82.34 7.18 3.89
CA LEU A 20 -81.41 6.09 3.61
C LEU A 20 -80.65 6.32 2.29
N LEU A 21 -81.33 6.82 1.26
CA LEU A 21 -80.71 7.20 -0.01
C LEU A 21 -79.74 8.36 0.16
N LEU A 22 -80.10 9.39 0.94
CA LEU A 22 -79.19 10.49 1.27
C LEU A 22 -77.95 9.99 2.04
N LEU A 23 -78.13 9.15 3.05
CA LEU A 23 -77.03 8.54 3.81
C LEU A 23 -76.15 7.66 2.92
N ALA A 24 -76.75 6.93 1.97
CA ALA A 24 -76.01 6.12 1.01
C ALA A 24 -75.16 6.98 0.08
N ILE A 25 -75.69 8.10 -0.45
CA ILE A 25 -74.91 9.01 -1.31
C ILE A 25 -73.74 9.61 -0.54
N VAL A 26 -73.99 10.10 0.68
CA VAL A 26 -72.95 10.70 1.53
C VAL A 26 -71.90 9.65 1.91
N GLY A 27 -72.32 8.47 2.35
CA GLY A 27 -71.42 7.37 2.71
C GLY A 27 -70.62 6.82 1.54
N GLN A 28 -71.20 6.82 0.32
CA GLN A 28 -70.46 6.43 -0.87
C GLN A 28 -69.38 7.46 -1.20
N GLN A 29 -69.65 8.76 -1.04
CA GLN A 29 -68.64 9.80 -1.26
C GLN A 29 -67.48 9.71 -0.28
N THR A 30 -67.72 9.37 0.99
CA THR A 30 -66.64 9.23 1.99
C THR A 30 -65.72 8.03 1.73
N ILE A 31 -66.20 6.99 1.03
CA ILE A 31 -65.45 5.74 0.82
C ILE A 31 -64.73 5.66 -0.52
N LYS A 32 -65.00 6.58 -1.47
CA LYS A 32 -64.41 6.57 -2.82
C LYS A 32 -62.86 6.53 -2.89
N GLY A 33 -62.13 6.65 -1.78
CA GLY A 33 -60.68 6.47 -1.70
C GLY A 33 -60.17 5.15 -1.08
N HIS A 34 -61.04 4.28 -0.54
CA HIS A 34 -60.63 3.13 0.27
C HIS A 34 -61.28 1.80 -0.19
N PRO A 35 -60.73 1.14 -1.23
CA PRO A 35 -61.36 -0.06 -1.84
C PRO A 35 -61.46 -1.26 -0.90
N ARG A 36 -60.64 -1.30 0.17
CA ARG A 36 -60.72 -2.35 1.20
C ARG A 36 -61.94 -2.17 2.11
N LEU A 37 -62.27 -0.93 2.48
CA LEU A 37 -63.42 -0.63 3.34
C LEU A 37 -64.74 -0.87 2.60
N GLU A 38 -64.77 -0.54 1.31
CA GLU A 38 -65.91 -0.82 0.43
C GLU A 38 -66.24 -2.32 0.43
N ARG A 39 -65.26 -3.19 0.14
CA ARG A 39 -65.49 -4.65 0.14
C ARG A 39 -65.96 -5.18 1.49
N LEU A 40 -65.37 -4.71 2.59
CA LEU A 40 -65.76 -5.12 3.94
C LEU A 40 -67.19 -4.71 4.29
N SER A 41 -67.58 -3.49 3.94
CA SER A 41 -68.93 -2.99 4.19
C SER A 41 -70.00 -3.77 3.41
N PHE A 42 -69.73 -4.12 2.15
CA PHE A 42 -70.63 -4.97 1.35
C PHE A 42 -70.73 -6.38 1.94
N LEU A 43 -69.60 -6.97 2.37
CA LEU A 43 -69.60 -8.28 3.01
C LEU A 43 -70.43 -8.26 4.30
N LEU A 44 -70.27 -7.22 5.13
CA LEU A 44 -71.07 -7.05 6.35
C LEU A 44 -72.56 -6.87 6.06
N GLY A 45 -72.90 -6.13 5.00
CA GLY A 45 -74.28 -5.99 4.54
C GLY A 45 -74.91 -7.31 4.12
N TRP A 46 -74.19 -8.13 3.35
CA TRP A 46 -74.64 -9.46 2.94
C TRP A 46 -74.80 -10.41 4.12
N VAL A 47 -73.86 -10.42 5.05
CA VAL A 47 -73.95 -11.24 6.27
C VAL A 47 -75.16 -10.83 7.11
N ALA A 48 -75.41 -9.53 7.26
CA ALA A 48 -76.59 -9.04 7.98
C ALA A 48 -77.90 -9.41 7.29
N LEU A 49 -77.97 -9.31 5.95
CA LEU A 49 -79.14 -9.73 5.17
C LEU A 49 -79.45 -11.22 5.36
N LEU A 50 -78.43 -12.08 5.22
CA LEU A 50 -78.58 -13.53 5.37
C LEU A 50 -78.99 -13.91 6.79
N LEU A 51 -78.40 -13.25 7.80
CA LEU A 51 -78.75 -13.47 9.21
C LEU A 51 -80.19 -13.04 9.50
N PHE A 52 -80.63 -11.92 8.93
CA PHE A 52 -82.01 -11.44 9.08
C PHE A 52 -83.02 -12.38 8.41
N LEU A 53 -82.75 -12.83 7.18
CA LEU A 53 -83.59 -13.80 6.47
C LEU A 53 -83.66 -15.13 7.21
N GLY A 54 -82.51 -15.63 7.69
CA GLY A 54 -82.44 -16.86 8.48
C GLY A 54 -83.26 -16.74 9.77
N ALA A 55 -83.12 -15.64 10.50
CA ALA A 55 -83.90 -15.37 11.70
C ALA A 55 -85.40 -15.29 11.41
N GLY A 56 -85.80 -14.65 10.32
CA GLY A 56 -87.21 -14.56 9.89
C GLY A 56 -87.83 -15.94 9.62
N LEU A 57 -87.11 -16.81 8.92
CA LEU A 57 -87.54 -18.18 8.63
C LEU A 57 -87.60 -19.07 9.87
N LEU A 58 -86.69 -18.87 10.83
CA LEU A 58 -86.68 -19.58 12.11
C LEU A 58 -87.90 -19.23 12.99
N ILE A 59 -88.39 -17.99 12.92
CA ILE A 59 -89.53 -17.53 13.74
C ILE A 59 -90.87 -17.96 13.11
N ARG A 60 -90.96 -18.06 11.78
CA ARG A 60 -92.19 -18.46 11.05
C ARG A 60 -91.90 -19.61 10.07
N PRO A 61 -92.10 -20.87 10.48
CA PRO A 61 -91.74 -22.03 9.67
C PRO A 61 -92.67 -22.29 8.46
N GLN A 62 -93.85 -21.66 8.41
CA GLN A 62 -94.79 -21.73 7.26
C GLN A 62 -95.27 -20.32 6.88
N PRO A 63 -94.44 -19.52 6.19
CA PRO A 63 -94.81 -18.17 5.80
C PRO A 63 -95.67 -18.20 4.53
N ASP A 64 -96.76 -17.45 4.55
CA ASP A 64 -97.52 -17.14 3.34
C ASP A 64 -96.65 -16.34 2.36
N GLY A 65 -96.94 -16.41 1.05
CA GLY A 65 -96.12 -15.76 0.02
C GLY A 65 -95.99 -14.24 0.20
N SER A 66 -97.01 -13.59 0.76
CA SER A 66 -97.00 -12.17 1.12
C SER A 66 -96.05 -11.85 2.28
N ASP A 67 -95.96 -12.75 3.27
CA ASP A 67 -95.10 -12.59 4.44
C ASP A 67 -93.62 -12.69 4.06
N LEU A 68 -93.28 -13.59 3.13
CA LEU A 68 -91.92 -13.68 2.58
C LEU A 68 -91.49 -12.38 1.90
N LEU A 69 -92.38 -11.73 1.15
CA LEU A 69 -92.08 -10.45 0.50
C LEU A 69 -91.84 -9.35 1.53
N ILE A 70 -92.65 -9.28 2.59
CA ILE A 70 -92.47 -8.27 3.65
C ILE A 70 -91.15 -8.49 4.40
N VAL A 71 -90.81 -9.75 4.72
CA VAL A 71 -89.54 -10.09 5.39
C VAL A 71 -88.35 -9.77 4.49
N LEU A 72 -88.44 -10.07 3.19
CA LEU A 72 -87.38 -9.78 2.21
C LEU A 72 -87.14 -8.27 2.06
N ILE A 73 -88.21 -7.49 1.90
CA ILE A 73 -88.13 -6.02 1.78
C ILE A 73 -87.57 -5.41 3.07
N SER A 74 -88.07 -5.85 4.23
CA SER A 74 -87.59 -5.36 5.53
C SER A 74 -86.12 -5.71 5.76
N GLY A 75 -85.70 -6.92 5.39
CA GLY A 75 -84.31 -7.35 5.45
C GLY A 75 -83.41 -6.53 4.53
N LEU A 76 -83.87 -6.24 3.31
CA LEU A 76 -83.13 -5.41 2.36
C LEU A 76 -82.94 -3.98 2.88
N VAL A 77 -83.98 -3.37 3.44
CA VAL A 77 -83.89 -2.02 4.02
C VAL A 77 -82.96 -2.02 5.23
N PHE A 78 -83.03 -3.03 6.10
CA PHE A 78 -82.14 -3.15 7.26
C PHE A 78 -80.68 -3.36 6.85
N ALA A 79 -80.42 -4.22 5.86
CA ALA A 79 -79.08 -4.44 5.32
C ALA A 79 -78.53 -3.15 4.68
N GLY A 80 -79.34 -2.45 3.88
CA GLY A 80 -78.99 -1.15 3.32
C GLY A 80 -78.62 -0.14 4.40
N PHE A 81 -79.42 -0.07 5.47
CA PHE A 81 -79.16 0.81 6.61
C PHE A 81 -77.82 0.46 7.30
N LEU A 82 -77.58 -0.81 7.62
CA LEU A 82 -76.32 -1.24 8.23
C LEU A 82 -75.11 -0.93 7.37
N VAL A 83 -75.21 -1.11 6.05
CA VAL A 83 -74.13 -0.73 5.12
C VAL A 83 -73.87 0.76 5.21
N THR A 84 -74.90 1.61 5.18
CA THR A 84 -74.71 3.08 5.30
C THR A 84 -74.12 3.50 6.65
N VAL A 85 -74.50 2.86 7.75
CA VAL A 85 -73.92 3.14 9.08
C VAL A 85 -72.47 2.69 9.13
N CYS A 86 -72.17 1.49 8.64
CA CYS A 86 -70.79 1.01 8.49
C CYS A 86 -69.95 1.98 7.65
N TRP A 87 -70.54 2.56 6.60
CA TRP A 87 -69.84 3.53 5.76
C TRP A 87 -69.43 4.81 6.47
N LEU A 88 -70.17 5.21 7.51
CA LEU A 88 -69.84 6.37 8.32
C LEU A 88 -68.88 6.03 9.47
N VAL A 89 -69.07 4.87 10.11
CA VAL A 89 -68.31 4.49 11.31
C VAL A 89 -66.90 4.01 10.97
N LEU A 90 -66.74 3.19 9.92
CA LEU A 90 -65.44 2.62 9.53
C LEU A 90 -64.35 3.68 9.25
N PRO A 91 -64.58 4.73 8.43
CA PRO A 91 -63.56 5.74 8.20
C PRO A 91 -63.22 6.51 9.47
N LEU A 92 -64.20 6.79 10.33
CA LEU A 92 -63.99 7.47 11.61
C LEU A 92 -63.11 6.62 12.55
N LEU A 93 -63.35 5.31 12.60
CA LEU A 93 -62.57 4.36 13.38
C LEU A 93 -61.14 4.20 12.81
N ALA A 94 -60.99 4.20 11.49
CA ALA A 94 -59.70 4.17 10.83
C ALA A 94 -58.86 5.42 11.15
N ILE A 95 -59.46 6.62 11.11
CA ILE A 95 -58.79 7.87 11.50
C ILE A 95 -58.36 7.82 12.96
N ILE A 96 -59.24 7.37 13.86
CA ILE A 96 -58.90 7.26 15.29
C ILE A 96 -57.70 6.32 15.45
N ILE A 97 -57.71 5.14 14.85
CA ILE A 97 -56.61 4.18 14.96
C ILE A 97 -55.31 4.76 14.38
N GLU A 98 -55.37 5.43 13.23
CA GLU A 98 -54.19 6.00 12.59
C GLU A 98 -53.54 7.09 13.46
N VAL A 99 -54.35 8.02 13.98
CA VAL A 99 -53.87 9.13 14.82
C VAL A 99 -53.44 8.64 16.20
N THR A 100 -54.22 7.76 16.85
CA THR A 100 -53.95 7.36 18.24
C THR A 100 -52.89 6.27 18.37
N LEU A 101 -52.77 5.36 17.40
CA LEU A 101 -51.87 4.21 17.52
C LEU A 101 -50.70 4.27 16.54
N ILE A 102 -50.95 4.62 15.28
CA ILE A 102 -49.93 4.48 14.22
C ILE A 102 -48.89 5.61 14.30
N GLU A 103 -49.33 6.86 14.43
CA GLU A 103 -48.43 8.02 14.50
C GLU A 103 -47.47 8.00 15.71
N PRO A 104 -47.91 7.75 16.96
CA PRO A 104 -47.00 7.67 18.09
C PRO A 104 -46.06 6.47 17.96
N TRP A 105 -46.55 5.33 17.45
CA TRP A 105 -45.71 4.16 17.23
C TRP A 105 -44.60 4.41 16.20
N ARG A 106 -44.92 5.10 15.09
CA ARG A 106 -43.92 5.48 14.08
C ARG A 106 -42.87 6.43 14.67
N SER A 107 -43.30 7.40 15.47
CA SER A 107 -42.40 8.36 16.14
C SER A 107 -41.48 7.66 17.14
N PHE A 108 -42.03 6.76 17.96
CA PHE A 108 -41.27 5.95 18.90
C PHE A 108 -40.23 5.07 18.21
N ARG A 109 -40.61 4.42 17.09
CA ARG A 109 -39.69 3.60 16.30
C ARG A 109 -38.54 4.42 15.70
N ARG A 110 -38.79 5.66 15.27
CA ARG A 110 -37.73 6.56 14.77
C ARG A 110 -36.73 6.89 15.87
N LEU A 111 -37.20 7.21 17.08
CA LEU A 111 -36.35 7.48 18.23
C LEU A 111 -35.48 6.27 18.59
N LEU A 112 -36.06 5.06 18.59
CA LEU A 112 -35.31 3.83 18.82
C LEU A 112 -34.20 3.60 17.78
N HIS A 113 -34.49 3.83 16.50
CA HIS A 113 -33.47 3.71 15.46
C HIS A 113 -32.34 4.75 15.64
N GLN A 114 -32.68 6.01 15.94
CA GLN A 114 -31.69 7.06 16.20
C GLN A 114 -30.80 6.72 17.41
N ALA A 115 -31.39 6.24 18.50
CA ALA A 115 -30.65 5.81 19.69
C ALA A 115 -29.70 4.64 19.38
N LYS A 116 -30.14 3.66 18.58
CA LYS A 116 -29.31 2.53 18.16
C LYS A 116 -28.11 2.97 17.32
N PHE A 117 -28.30 3.90 16.37
CA PHE A 117 -27.20 4.43 15.56
C PHE A 117 -26.21 5.25 16.38
N ALA A 118 -26.69 6.09 17.30
CA ALA A 118 -25.83 6.84 18.20
C ALA A 118 -24.97 5.90 19.06
N TRP A 119 -25.55 4.82 19.58
CA TRP A 119 -24.84 3.83 20.38
C TRP A 119 -23.78 3.06 19.55
N GLN A 120 -24.10 2.70 18.31
CA GLN A 120 -23.14 2.06 17.40
C GLN A 120 -21.95 2.97 17.08
N ARG A 121 -22.21 4.26 16.79
CA ARG A 121 -21.17 5.24 16.50
C ARG A 121 -20.25 5.46 17.70
N HIS A 122 -20.83 5.54 18.90
CA HIS A 122 -20.03 5.69 20.12
C HIS A 122 -19.15 4.47 20.39
N ARG A 123 -19.60 3.27 20.01
CA ARG A 123 -18.81 2.02 20.13
C ARG A 123 -17.69 1.94 19.09
N SER A 124 -17.89 2.43 17.87
CA SER A 124 -16.83 2.48 16.85
C SER A 124 -15.74 3.48 17.22
N ASP A 125 -16.11 4.65 17.71
CA ASP A 125 -15.14 5.70 18.07
C ASP A 125 -14.22 5.26 19.21
N ARG A 126 -14.75 4.52 20.19
CA ARG A 126 -13.93 3.94 21.27
C ARG A 126 -12.92 2.91 20.77
N ARG A 127 -13.22 2.17 19.69
CA ARG A 127 -12.29 1.21 19.09
C ARG A 127 -11.16 1.94 18.35
N LEU A 128 -11.51 2.98 17.59
CA LEU A 128 -10.54 3.80 16.87
C LEU A 128 -9.56 4.49 17.83
N ARG A 129 -10.06 5.09 18.92
CA ARG A 129 -9.20 5.72 19.95
C ARG A 129 -8.23 4.71 20.57
N ARG A 130 -8.71 3.52 20.94
CA ARG A 130 -7.84 2.45 21.47
C ARG A 130 -6.79 1.97 20.46
N GLN A 131 -7.12 1.94 19.17
CA GLN A 131 -6.14 1.61 18.13
C GLN A 131 -5.09 2.70 17.99
N GLN A 132 -5.49 3.97 17.97
CA GLN A 132 -4.56 5.10 17.91
C GLN A 132 -3.64 5.14 19.13
N GLU A 133 -4.18 4.94 20.34
CA GLU A 133 -3.37 4.85 21.57
C GLU A 133 -2.37 3.68 21.52
N ARG A 134 -2.75 2.54 20.92
CA ARG A 134 -1.82 1.40 20.75
C ARG A 134 -0.70 1.72 19.78
N LEU A 135 -1.00 2.37 18.67
CA LEU A 135 -0.01 2.80 17.69
C LEU A 135 0.95 3.83 18.31
N GLN A 136 0.44 4.83 19.02
CA GLN A 136 1.27 5.80 19.73
C GLN A 136 2.18 5.14 20.77
N ARG A 137 1.65 4.20 21.57
CA ARG A 137 2.48 3.43 22.52
C ARG A 137 3.54 2.56 21.82
N GLN A 138 3.23 2.01 20.65
CA GLN A 138 4.22 1.26 19.87
C GLN A 138 5.31 2.17 19.30
N GLU A 139 4.94 3.35 18.83
CA GLU A 139 5.89 4.38 18.40
C GLU A 139 6.77 4.83 19.57
N GLU A 140 6.20 5.13 20.73
CA GLU A 140 6.95 5.51 21.93
C GLU A 140 7.94 4.42 22.38
N ARG A 141 7.54 3.14 22.29
CA ARG A 141 8.43 2.01 22.60
C ARG A 141 9.56 1.84 21.58
N THR A 142 9.33 2.19 20.32
CA THR A 142 10.31 2.02 19.23
C THR A 142 11.21 3.25 19.02
N ARG A 143 10.78 4.44 19.46
CA ARG A 143 11.59 5.68 19.46
C ARG A 143 13.01 5.50 20.02
N PRO A 144 13.22 4.94 21.23
CA PRO A 144 14.56 4.81 21.79
C PRO A 144 15.43 3.83 20.98
N GLN A 145 14.83 2.80 20.36
CA GLN A 145 15.58 1.87 19.50
C GLN A 145 16.01 2.55 18.20
N ARG A 146 15.12 3.33 17.57
CA ARG A 146 15.44 4.12 16.37
C ARG A 146 16.51 5.16 16.65
N GLU A 147 16.44 5.84 17.79
CA GLU A 147 17.48 6.80 18.18
C GLU A 147 18.83 6.12 18.41
N ARG A 148 18.86 4.94 19.05
CA ARG A 148 20.10 4.17 19.22
C ARG A 148 20.68 3.72 17.88
N GLN A 149 19.84 3.22 16.97
CA GLN A 149 20.27 2.84 15.62
C GLN A 149 20.81 4.04 14.84
N ALA A 150 20.10 5.18 14.84
CA ALA A 150 20.56 6.39 14.18
C ALA A 150 21.89 6.92 14.76
N ARG A 151 22.10 6.80 16.08
CA ARG A 151 23.38 7.15 16.71
C ARG A 151 24.50 6.23 16.27
N LEU A 152 24.25 4.92 16.21
CA LEU A 152 25.24 3.93 15.75
C LEU A 152 25.60 4.16 14.28
N GLU A 153 24.61 4.41 13.42
CA GLU A 153 24.84 4.73 12.00
C GLU A 153 25.68 5.99 11.84
N ARG A 154 25.41 7.05 12.60
CA ARG A 154 26.23 8.27 12.60
C ARG A 154 27.67 7.99 13.06
N GLN A 155 27.86 7.21 14.13
CA GLN A 155 29.19 6.83 14.59
C GLN A 155 29.96 6.01 13.54
N VAL A 156 29.30 5.09 12.86
CA VAL A 156 29.91 4.31 11.77
C VAL A 156 30.30 5.22 10.61
N GLN A 157 29.41 6.15 10.20
CA GLN A 157 29.69 7.11 9.13
C GLN A 157 30.85 8.04 9.50
N GLU A 158 30.88 8.58 10.72
CA GLU A 158 31.98 9.42 11.21
C GLU A 158 33.31 8.64 11.23
N THR A 159 33.29 7.40 11.70
CA THR A 159 34.48 6.54 11.72
C THR A 159 34.97 6.23 10.31
N GLN A 160 34.06 5.96 9.36
CA GLN A 160 34.41 5.72 7.95
C GLN A 160 34.97 6.97 7.29
N ALA A 161 34.37 8.15 7.52
CA ALA A 161 34.86 9.41 7.00
C ALA A 161 36.27 9.74 7.53
N GLN A 162 36.51 9.52 8.83
CA GLN A 162 37.83 9.70 9.43
C GLN A 162 38.88 8.75 8.83
N ARG A 163 38.51 7.47 8.57
CA ARG A 163 39.41 6.53 7.89
C ARG A 163 39.74 6.97 6.48
N GLN A 164 38.75 7.39 5.70
CA GLN A 164 38.96 7.88 4.33
C GLN A 164 39.87 9.12 4.30
N GLN A 165 39.68 10.06 5.24
CA GLN A 165 40.56 11.24 5.36
C GLN A 165 42.00 10.85 5.70
N ARG A 166 42.21 9.92 6.63
CA ARG A 166 43.54 9.42 6.98
C ARG A 166 44.20 8.73 5.79
N ASP A 167 43.47 7.87 5.08
CA ASP A 167 43.97 7.15 3.92
C ASP A 167 44.36 8.11 2.78
N GLN A 168 43.56 9.16 2.54
CA GLN A 168 43.90 10.22 1.58
C GLN A 168 45.17 10.97 1.99
N THR A 169 45.27 11.37 3.26
CA THR A 169 46.44 12.07 3.77
C THR A 169 47.72 11.25 3.59
N VAL A 170 47.66 9.94 3.85
CA VAL A 170 48.80 9.03 3.64
C VAL A 170 49.18 8.96 2.16
N ARG A 171 48.20 8.86 1.25
CA ARG A 171 48.47 8.85 -0.19
C ARG A 171 49.13 10.15 -0.66
N ASP A 172 48.63 11.28 -0.21
CA ASP A 172 49.16 12.60 -0.58
C ASP A 172 50.60 12.78 -0.08
N GLN A 173 50.89 12.33 1.15
CA GLN A 173 52.25 12.33 1.70
C GLN A 173 53.20 11.46 0.88
N LEU A 174 52.77 10.25 0.52
CA LEU A 174 53.58 9.35 -0.32
C LEU A 174 53.80 9.94 -1.72
N ARG A 175 52.78 10.58 -2.31
CA ARG A 175 52.92 11.25 -3.61
C ARG A 175 53.94 12.37 -3.54
N TYR A 176 53.79 13.24 -2.56
CA TYR A 176 54.68 14.36 -2.34
C TYR A 176 56.12 13.89 -2.13
N ARG A 177 56.33 12.85 -1.31
CA ARG A 177 57.65 12.26 -1.07
C ARG A 177 58.30 11.76 -2.37
N LEU A 178 57.57 10.98 -3.17
CA LEU A 178 58.09 10.47 -4.45
C LEU A 178 58.42 11.57 -5.45
N GLN A 179 57.54 12.58 -5.54
CA GLN A 179 57.77 13.72 -6.40
C GLN A 179 59.00 14.52 -5.96
N LEU A 180 59.17 14.72 -4.65
CA LEU A 180 60.35 15.37 -4.09
C LEU A 180 61.64 14.57 -4.39
N THR A 181 61.62 13.24 -4.23
CA THR A 181 62.76 12.38 -4.57
C THR A 181 63.11 12.49 -6.06
N TYR A 182 62.11 12.49 -6.94
CA TYR A 182 62.34 12.68 -8.38
C TYR A 182 62.93 14.07 -8.68
N ASP A 183 62.35 15.13 -8.11
CA ASP A 183 62.79 16.50 -8.34
C ASP A 183 64.22 16.75 -7.85
N GLN A 184 64.60 16.16 -6.71
CA GLN A 184 65.96 16.22 -6.17
C GLN A 184 67.00 15.59 -7.11
N HIS A 185 66.62 14.54 -7.82
CA HIS A 185 67.51 13.79 -8.72
C HIS A 185 67.19 14.00 -10.21
N ARG A 186 66.42 15.06 -10.52
CA ARG A 186 65.89 15.29 -11.86
C ARG A 186 66.96 15.36 -12.93
N THR A 187 68.10 16.01 -12.63
CA THR A 187 69.20 16.14 -13.60
C THR A 187 69.84 14.81 -13.97
N GLU A 188 69.89 13.85 -13.04
CA GLU A 188 70.46 12.52 -13.28
C GLU A 188 69.45 11.58 -13.97
N LEU A 189 68.17 11.77 -13.69
CA LEU A 189 67.07 10.97 -14.24
C LEU A 189 66.54 11.49 -15.57
N ALA A 190 66.73 12.77 -15.90
CA ALA A 190 66.11 13.41 -17.07
C ALA A 190 66.42 12.69 -18.39
N ASP A 191 67.63 12.15 -18.53
CA ASP A 191 68.06 11.43 -19.74
C ASP A 191 67.33 10.10 -19.92
N LYS A 192 66.97 9.43 -18.82
CA LYS A 192 66.33 8.09 -18.84
C LYS A 192 64.81 8.17 -18.69
N LEU A 193 64.33 9.13 -17.91
CA LEU A 193 62.94 9.26 -17.53
C LEU A 193 62.53 10.74 -17.55
N PRO A 194 62.16 11.26 -18.73
CA PRO A 194 61.68 12.63 -18.88
C PRO A 194 60.50 12.91 -17.95
N SER A 195 60.38 14.16 -17.49
CA SER A 195 59.34 14.59 -16.54
C SER A 195 57.92 14.18 -16.96
N ASP A 196 57.62 14.30 -18.26
CA ASP A 196 56.30 14.00 -18.80
C ASP A 196 55.99 12.49 -18.76
N GLN A 197 57.02 11.66 -19.01
CA GLN A 197 56.91 10.21 -18.92
C GLN A 197 56.81 9.75 -17.46
N PHE A 198 57.57 10.38 -16.56
CA PHE A 198 57.47 10.09 -15.12
C PHE A 198 56.07 10.42 -14.59
N ALA A 199 55.53 11.61 -14.90
CA ALA A 199 54.19 12.00 -14.48
C ALA A 199 53.12 11.00 -14.99
N THR A 200 53.20 10.62 -16.27
CA THR A 200 52.28 9.65 -16.87
C THR A 200 52.40 8.26 -16.23
N TYR A 201 53.63 7.79 -16.02
CA TYR A 201 53.88 6.51 -15.37
C TYR A 201 53.39 6.53 -13.91
N PHE A 202 53.65 7.61 -13.20
CA PHE A 202 53.26 7.80 -11.81
C PHE A 202 51.73 7.79 -11.63
N GLU A 203 50.98 8.50 -12.47
CA GLU A 203 49.52 8.50 -12.44
C GLU A 203 48.94 7.10 -12.72
N ASN A 204 49.50 6.40 -13.71
CA ASN A 204 49.06 5.05 -14.07
C ASN A 204 49.45 4.01 -13.01
N PHE A 205 50.65 4.09 -12.45
CA PHE A 205 51.17 3.12 -11.48
C PHE A 205 50.54 3.28 -10.10
N LEU A 206 50.28 4.54 -9.68
CA LEU A 206 49.68 4.92 -8.40
C LEU A 206 48.23 5.40 -8.57
N THR A 207 47.40 4.55 -9.15
CA THR A 207 45.98 4.84 -9.35
C THR A 207 45.24 4.99 -8.01
N ASN A 208 44.30 5.94 -7.93
CA ASN A 208 43.44 6.14 -6.75
C ASN A 208 42.54 4.94 -6.40
N ARG A 209 42.43 3.96 -7.29
CA ARG A 209 41.62 2.74 -7.12
C ARG A 209 42.29 1.68 -6.24
N LEU A 210 43.60 1.79 -6.00
CA LEU A 210 44.33 0.84 -5.16
C LEU A 210 43.91 0.96 -3.70
N SER A 211 44.05 -0.13 -2.93
CA SER A 211 43.90 -0.07 -1.48
C SER A 211 45.01 0.79 -0.85
N PRO A 212 44.82 1.39 0.34
CA PRO A 212 45.86 2.19 0.99
C PRO A 212 47.18 1.43 1.18
N ASP A 213 47.11 0.16 1.58
CA ASP A 213 48.28 -0.69 1.80
C ASP A 213 49.02 -1.02 0.51
N GLU A 214 48.28 -1.34 -0.56
CA GLU A 214 48.89 -1.61 -1.87
C GLU A 214 49.47 -0.35 -2.48
N TYR A 215 48.80 0.80 -2.30
CA TYR A 215 49.31 2.11 -2.70
C TYR A 215 50.65 2.39 -2.01
N ALA A 216 50.74 2.17 -0.69
CA ALA A 216 51.98 2.35 0.06
C ALA A 216 53.09 1.39 -0.39
N ARG A 217 52.75 0.11 -0.62
CA ARG A 217 53.72 -0.88 -1.13
C ARG A 217 54.27 -0.47 -2.50
N ARG A 218 53.40 -0.10 -3.44
CA ARG A 218 53.82 0.36 -4.78
C ARG A 218 54.61 1.66 -4.74
N ALA A 219 54.21 2.60 -3.88
CA ALA A 219 54.95 3.84 -3.69
C ALA A 219 56.38 3.57 -3.20
N ASN A 220 56.54 2.71 -2.19
CA ASN A 220 57.87 2.34 -1.69
C ASN A 220 58.69 1.56 -2.73
N GLN A 221 58.05 0.71 -3.54
CA GLN A 221 58.73 0.00 -4.63
C GLN A 221 59.21 0.98 -5.71
N LEU A 222 58.39 1.98 -6.07
CA LEU A 222 58.79 3.00 -7.03
C LEU A 222 59.93 3.87 -6.49
N GLU A 223 59.89 4.21 -5.20
CA GLU A 223 60.98 4.94 -4.53
C GLU A 223 62.28 4.14 -4.58
N GLN A 224 62.23 2.84 -4.26
CA GLN A 224 63.38 1.94 -4.36
C GLN A 224 63.91 1.85 -5.79
N MET A 225 63.05 1.72 -6.79
CA MET A 225 63.47 1.71 -8.19
C MET A 225 64.16 3.01 -8.61
N LEU A 226 63.66 4.17 -8.15
CA LEU A 226 64.31 5.46 -8.40
C LEU A 226 65.69 5.50 -7.72
N VAL A 227 65.78 5.11 -6.45
CA VAL A 227 67.05 5.06 -5.70
C VAL A 227 68.03 4.07 -6.32
N ASP A 228 67.59 2.90 -6.79
CA ASP A 228 68.43 1.89 -7.43
C ASP A 228 68.96 2.36 -8.79
N GLN A 229 68.19 3.18 -9.52
CA GLN A 229 68.64 3.80 -10.77
C GLN A 229 69.68 4.90 -10.55
N LEU A 230 69.64 5.56 -9.38
CA LEU A 230 70.60 6.60 -8.95
C LEU A 230 71.86 5.98 -8.32
N GLY A 231 71.67 4.97 -7.48
CA GLY A 231 72.69 4.25 -6.74
C GLY A 231 73.38 3.16 -7.55
N SER A 232 72.83 2.77 -8.70
CA SER A 232 73.63 2.11 -9.74
C SER A 232 74.62 3.14 -10.24
N PRO A 233 75.90 3.08 -9.83
CA PRO A 233 76.87 4.08 -10.25
C PRO A 233 76.80 4.17 -11.76
N ALA A 234 76.59 5.38 -12.28
CA ALA A 234 76.86 5.71 -13.66
C ALA A 234 78.24 5.09 -13.98
N ARG A 235 78.23 4.00 -14.77
CA ARG A 235 79.29 2.98 -14.89
C ARG A 235 79.36 1.95 -13.73
N ARG A 236 78.47 0.94 -13.76
CA ARG A 236 79.05 -0.41 -13.86
C ARG A 236 79.91 -0.33 -15.11
N ARG A 237 81.23 -0.13 -14.94
CA ARG A 237 82.17 -0.20 -16.05
C ARG A 237 81.75 -1.44 -16.81
N ARG A 238 81.24 -1.29 -18.04
CA ARG A 238 81.05 -2.44 -18.92
C ARG A 238 82.34 -3.24 -18.76
N PRO A 239 82.30 -4.51 -18.34
CA PRO A 239 83.51 -5.30 -18.22
C PRO A 239 84.27 -5.09 -19.52
N LYS A 240 85.46 -4.48 -19.43
CA LYS A 240 86.31 -4.31 -20.60
C LYS A 240 86.83 -5.70 -20.87
N PHE A 241 86.22 -6.37 -21.83
CA PHE A 241 86.67 -7.66 -22.28
C PHE A 241 87.93 -7.44 -23.12
N GLU A 242 88.98 -8.19 -22.81
CA GLU A 242 90.25 -8.12 -23.55
C GLU A 242 90.23 -9.03 -24.79
N SER A 243 89.31 -10.00 -24.83
CA SER A 243 89.14 -10.93 -25.96
C SER A 243 87.69 -11.37 -26.11
N ILE A 244 87.35 -11.88 -27.31
CA ILE A 244 86.05 -12.48 -27.62
C ILE A 244 85.76 -13.68 -26.70
N ASP A 245 86.77 -14.49 -26.38
CA ASP A 245 86.61 -15.64 -25.49
C ASP A 245 86.17 -15.22 -24.08
N GLN A 246 86.66 -14.08 -23.57
CA GLN A 246 86.22 -13.53 -22.29
C GLN A 246 84.75 -13.07 -22.34
N VAL A 247 84.29 -12.54 -23.48
CA VAL A 247 82.88 -12.16 -23.69
C VAL A 247 82.00 -13.40 -23.61
N ILE A 248 82.34 -14.43 -24.39
CA ILE A 248 81.56 -15.68 -24.46
C ILE A 248 81.50 -16.34 -23.07
N ALA A 249 82.64 -16.48 -22.40
CA ALA A 249 82.70 -17.10 -21.08
C ALA A 249 81.88 -16.34 -20.03
N HIS A 250 81.87 -15.01 -20.08
CA HIS A 250 81.06 -14.20 -19.16
C HIS A 250 79.57 -14.43 -19.39
N PHE A 251 79.11 -14.36 -20.64
CA PHE A 251 77.68 -14.50 -20.96
C PHE A 251 77.18 -15.93 -20.81
N GLU A 252 77.98 -16.96 -21.06
CA GLU A 252 77.62 -18.34 -20.76
C GLU A 252 77.41 -18.57 -19.26
N ALA A 253 78.31 -18.03 -18.41
CA ALA A 253 78.15 -18.11 -16.96
C ALA A 253 76.87 -17.39 -16.49
N GLU A 254 76.48 -16.31 -17.16
CA GLU A 254 75.27 -15.55 -16.84
C GLU A 254 73.99 -16.27 -17.29
N LYS A 255 74.00 -16.89 -18.48
CA LYS A 255 72.93 -17.79 -18.94
C LYS A 255 72.72 -18.96 -17.98
N GLU A 256 73.80 -19.58 -17.51
CA GLU A 256 73.72 -20.67 -16.53
C GLU A 256 73.15 -20.21 -15.18
N ARG A 257 73.51 -19.01 -14.72
CA ARG A 257 72.89 -18.45 -13.50
C ARG A 257 71.38 -18.29 -13.66
N ILE A 258 70.90 -17.81 -14.81
CA ILE A 258 69.47 -17.64 -15.06
C ILE A 258 68.74 -18.97 -15.14
N ARG A 259 69.36 -19.99 -15.76
CA ARG A 259 68.82 -21.36 -15.78
C ARG A 259 68.67 -21.95 -14.38
N GLN A 260 69.54 -21.57 -13.45
CA GLN A 260 69.53 -22.07 -12.07
C GLN A 260 68.54 -21.35 -11.16
N ILE A 261 67.84 -20.29 -11.58
CA ILE A 261 66.86 -19.58 -10.75
C ILE A 261 65.54 -20.39 -10.73
N PRO A 262 65.19 -21.07 -9.62
CA PRO A 262 64.06 -21.98 -9.58
C PRO A 262 62.70 -21.26 -9.56
N THR A 263 62.70 -19.95 -9.28
CA THR A 263 61.49 -19.14 -9.14
C THR A 263 61.04 -18.50 -10.45
N LEU A 264 61.83 -18.64 -11.52
CA LEU A 264 61.54 -18.00 -12.80
C LEU A 264 60.72 -18.94 -13.68
N ASP A 265 59.55 -18.46 -14.14
CA ASP A 265 58.74 -19.16 -15.14
C ASP A 265 59.49 -19.30 -16.48
N GLU A 266 59.12 -20.31 -17.26
CA GLU A 266 59.84 -20.68 -18.48
C GLU A 266 59.83 -19.55 -19.52
N ASP A 267 58.71 -18.84 -19.67
CA ASP A 267 58.55 -17.75 -20.62
C ASP A 267 59.44 -16.54 -20.25
N SER A 268 59.47 -16.17 -18.97
CA SER A 268 60.38 -15.13 -18.47
C SER A 268 61.84 -15.54 -18.58
N ARG A 269 62.14 -16.84 -18.41
CA ARG A 269 63.50 -17.38 -18.59
C ARG A 269 63.95 -17.27 -20.03
N GLU A 270 63.11 -17.66 -20.98
CA GLU A 270 63.39 -17.55 -22.42
C GLU A 270 63.60 -16.08 -22.81
N THR A 271 62.75 -15.18 -22.32
CA THR A 271 62.88 -13.74 -22.58
C THR A 271 64.22 -13.18 -22.08
N LEU A 272 64.64 -13.56 -20.87
CA LEU A 272 65.93 -13.11 -20.34
C LEU A 272 67.13 -13.68 -21.10
N LEU A 273 67.03 -14.93 -21.57
CA LEU A 273 68.09 -15.54 -22.39
C LEU A 273 68.26 -14.81 -23.72
N ILE A 274 67.16 -14.43 -24.38
CA ILE A 274 67.19 -13.64 -25.62
C ILE A 274 67.86 -12.28 -25.39
N VAL A 275 67.49 -11.57 -24.31
CA VAL A 275 68.09 -10.26 -23.98
C VAL A 275 69.60 -10.39 -23.73
N ILE A 276 70.04 -11.51 -23.17
CA ILE A 276 71.46 -11.79 -22.96
C ILE A 276 72.18 -12.11 -24.27
N ASP A 277 71.56 -12.87 -25.17
CA ASP A 277 72.12 -13.14 -26.50
C ASP A 277 72.34 -11.82 -27.26
N ASP A 278 71.34 -10.93 -27.28
CA ASP A 278 71.47 -9.62 -27.92
C ASP A 278 72.60 -8.77 -27.30
N ALA A 279 72.74 -8.81 -25.97
CA ALA A 279 73.80 -8.11 -25.26
C ALA A 279 75.19 -8.70 -25.56
N GLN A 280 75.29 -10.03 -25.70
CA GLN A 280 76.49 -10.73 -26.09
C GLN A 280 76.93 -10.32 -27.50
N ASP A 281 76.01 -10.30 -28.46
CA ASP A 281 76.30 -9.90 -29.84
C ASP A 281 76.79 -8.44 -29.93
N LEU A 282 76.15 -7.53 -29.20
CA LEU A 282 76.59 -6.14 -29.10
C LEU A 282 78.01 -6.01 -28.53
N ALA A 283 78.34 -6.78 -27.49
CA ALA A 283 79.67 -6.76 -26.88
C ALA A 283 80.75 -7.29 -27.84
N ILE A 284 80.45 -8.35 -28.60
CA ILE A 284 81.35 -8.88 -29.62
C ILE A 284 81.57 -7.85 -30.74
N GLN A 285 80.51 -7.19 -31.20
CA GLN A 285 80.63 -6.13 -32.22
C GLN A 285 81.47 -4.94 -31.75
N GLU A 286 81.37 -4.56 -30.47
CA GLU A 286 82.16 -3.47 -29.89
C GLU A 286 83.67 -3.82 -29.84
N LEU A 287 84.02 -5.09 -29.67
CA LEU A 287 85.40 -5.59 -29.66
C LEU A 287 86.04 -5.71 -31.06
N LEU A 288 85.22 -5.90 -32.09
CA LEU A 288 85.67 -6.02 -33.48
C LEU A 288 85.87 -4.66 -34.18
N ARG A 289 85.39 -3.57 -33.58
CA ARG A 289 85.54 -2.20 -34.09
C ARG A 289 86.81 -1.54 -33.56
#